data_AF-A0A2T9X373-F1
#
_entry.id   AF-A0A2T9X373-F1
#
_cell.length_a   1.000
_cell.length_b   1.000
_cell.length_c   1.000
_cell.angle_alpha   90.00
_cell.angle_beta   90.00
_cell.angle_gamma   90.00
#
_symmetry.space_group_name_H-M   'P 1'
#
loop_
_entity.id
_entity.type
_entity.pdbx_description
1 polymer ?
#
loop_
_entity_poly.entity_id
_entity_poly.type
_entity_poly.pdbx_seq_one_letter_code
_entity_poly.pdbx_strand_id
1 'polypeptide(L)'
;MDQQTEIQTPAPLSELIDEARKKAKGKIIGMVSRVYPAEYGEDEREVKIEVSFDTYLNSRILIGSYLGISLPVSRTLMLSRVKAVTRQDILSISKVPSLFPQENASGIMTPLVITVELLSEEVNGEVV
;
A
#
# COMPACT_ATOMS: atom_id res chain seq x y z
N MET A 1 -17.14 3.27 44.02
CA MET A 1 -17.15 4.16 42.84
C MET A 1 -16.51 3.37 41.72
N ASP A 2 -17.33 2.64 40.97
CA ASP A 2 -16.86 1.85 39.84
C ASP A 2 -16.67 2.80 38.66
N GLN A 3 -15.43 2.93 38.18
CA GLN A 3 -15.13 3.63 36.94
C GLN A 3 -15.63 2.73 35.81
N GLN A 4 -16.76 3.11 35.19
CA GLN A 4 -17.19 2.53 33.93
C GLN A 4 -16.15 2.90 32.88
N THR A 5 -15.33 1.94 32.49
CA THR A 5 -14.50 2.03 31.29
C THR A 5 -15.45 2.18 30.12
N GLU A 6 -15.57 3.40 29.57
CA GLU A 6 -16.28 3.63 28.32
C GLU A 6 -15.63 2.78 27.23
N ILE A 7 -16.30 1.72 26.81
CA ILE A 7 -15.91 0.93 25.65
C ILE A 7 -16.24 1.82 24.44
N GLN A 8 -15.23 2.52 23.90
CA GLN A 8 -15.38 3.25 22.65
C GLN A 8 -15.78 2.26 21.56
N THR A 9 -17.00 2.40 21.05
CA THR A 9 -17.45 1.65 19.88
C THR A 9 -16.49 1.94 18.72
N PRO A 10 -15.95 0.92 18.03
CA PRO A 10 -15.05 1.15 16.92
C PRO A 10 -15.76 1.98 15.84
N ALA A 11 -15.07 3.00 15.33
CA ALA A 11 -15.58 3.83 14.26
C ALA A 11 -15.99 2.95 13.06
N PRO A 12 -17.10 3.25 12.37
CA PRO A 12 -17.46 2.59 11.12
C PRO A 12 -16.27 2.57 10.15
N LEU A 13 -16.03 1.43 9.49
CA LEU A 13 -14.90 1.25 8.55
C LEU A 13 -14.83 2.36 7.48
N SER A 14 -15.99 2.89 7.06
CA SER A 14 -16.08 4.02 6.13
C SER A 14 -15.38 5.28 6.66
N GLU A 15 -15.53 5.58 7.95
CA GLU A 15 -14.91 6.76 8.56
C GLU A 15 -13.39 6.64 8.61
N LEU A 16 -12.88 5.44 8.90
CA LEU A 16 -11.45 5.15 8.90
C LEU A 16 -10.82 5.34 7.51
N ILE A 17 -11.53 4.95 6.45
CA ILE A 17 -11.10 5.15 5.06
C ILE A 17 -11.12 6.64 4.69
N ASP A 18 -12.15 7.38 5.10
CA ASP A 18 -12.26 8.81 4.83
C ASP A 18 -11.17 9.61 5.55
N GLU A 19 -10.83 9.25 6.78
CA GLU A 19 -9.71 9.83 7.51
C GLU A 19 -8.37 9.60 6.79
N ALA A 20 -8.13 8.37 6.33
CA ALA A 20 -6.94 8.05 5.54
C ALA A 20 -6.87 8.86 4.23
N ARG A 21 -8.00 9.06 3.54
CA ARG A 21 -8.08 9.92 2.35
C ARG A 21 -7.78 11.38 2.65
N LYS A 22 -8.28 11.91 3.77
CA LYS A 22 -7.99 13.28 4.22
C LYS A 22 -6.50 13.45 4.50
N LYS A 23 -5.88 12.51 5.22
CA LYS A 23 -4.43 12.48 5.50
C LYS A 23 -3.58 12.42 4.23
N ALA A 24 -4.02 11.65 3.24
CA ALA A 24 -3.37 11.56 1.93
C ALA A 24 -3.53 12.81 1.03
N LYS A 25 -4.14 13.90 1.53
CA LYS A 25 -4.46 15.12 0.76
C LYS A 25 -5.12 14.79 -0.59
N GLY A 26 -5.93 13.73 -0.63
CA GLY A 26 -6.70 13.30 -1.81
C GLY A 26 -5.97 12.43 -2.83
N LYS A 27 -4.67 12.11 -2.67
CA LYS A 27 -3.96 11.25 -3.64
C LYS A 27 -3.50 9.93 -3.02
N ILE A 28 -4.35 8.91 -3.15
CA ILE A 28 -4.00 7.52 -2.87
C ILE A 28 -3.42 6.93 -4.16
N ILE A 29 -2.20 6.41 -4.09
CA ILE A 29 -1.51 5.85 -5.26
C ILE A 29 -1.61 4.33 -5.34
N GLY A 30 -2.09 3.66 -4.29
CA GLY A 30 -2.13 2.21 -4.22
C GLY A 30 -2.68 1.72 -2.89
N MET A 31 -2.79 0.41 -2.77
CA MET A 31 -3.24 -0.29 -1.57
C MET A 31 -2.18 -1.30 -1.15
N VAL A 32 -2.06 -1.58 0.14
CA VAL A 32 -1.24 -2.71 0.60
C VAL A 32 -1.76 -3.98 -0.06
N SER A 33 -0.83 -4.78 -0.62
CA SER A 33 -1.18 -6.01 -1.30
C SER A 33 -1.92 -6.96 -0.36
N ARG A 34 -2.94 -7.63 -0.90
CA ARG A 34 -3.64 -8.72 -0.18
C ARG A 34 -3.08 -10.10 -0.54
N VAL A 35 -2.17 -10.15 -1.51
CA VAL A 35 -1.56 -11.38 -2.02
C VAL A 35 -0.30 -11.72 -1.21
N TYR A 36 0.39 -10.70 -0.71
CA TYR A 36 1.56 -10.86 0.14
C TYR A 36 1.20 -10.49 1.57
N PRO A 37 1.61 -11.29 2.57
CA PRO A 37 1.49 -10.86 3.96
C PRO A 37 2.28 -9.56 4.13
N ALA A 38 1.68 -8.59 4.79
CA ALA A 38 2.39 -7.39 5.22
C ALA A 38 3.08 -7.73 6.54
N GLU A 39 4.36 -8.06 6.48
CA GLU A 39 5.19 -8.35 7.65
C GLU A 39 6.04 -7.11 7.96
N TYR A 40 5.99 -6.64 9.20
CA TYR A 40 6.85 -5.57 9.70
C TYR A 40 7.37 -5.94 11.10
N GLY A 41 8.68 -5.86 11.29
CA GLY A 41 9.40 -6.24 12.51
C GLY A 41 10.89 -5.86 12.40
N GLU A 42 11.72 -6.22 13.39
CA GLU A 42 13.15 -5.86 13.38
C GLU A 42 13.89 -6.40 12.15
N ASP A 43 13.55 -7.64 11.74
CA ASP A 43 14.20 -8.37 10.65
C ASP A 43 13.52 -8.17 9.28
N GLU A 44 12.23 -7.84 9.25
CA GLU A 44 11.45 -7.63 8.02
C GLU A 44 10.83 -6.25 7.99
N ARG A 45 11.26 -5.40 7.04
CA ARG A 45 10.81 -4.00 6.93
C ARG A 45 10.14 -3.68 5.61
N GLU A 46 9.73 -4.70 4.86
CA GLU A 46 9.24 -4.52 3.49
C GLU A 46 7.74 -4.72 3.37
N VAL A 47 7.06 -3.70 2.84
CA VAL A 47 5.64 -3.78 2.50
C VAL A 47 5.48 -3.73 0.99
N LYS A 48 4.58 -4.58 0.47
CA LYS A 48 4.22 -4.57 -0.95
C LYS A 48 2.92 -3.80 -1.16
N ILE A 49 2.95 -2.84 -2.08
CA ILE A 49 1.83 -1.99 -2.44
C ILE A 49 1.43 -2.31 -3.89
N GLU A 50 0.17 -2.62 -4.10
CA GLU A 50 -0.44 -2.77 -5.42
C GLU A 50 -0.94 -1.42 -5.92
N VAL A 51 -0.53 -1.08 -7.15
CA VAL A 51 -0.93 0.12 -7.88
C VAL A 51 -1.62 -0.31 -9.16
N SER A 52 -2.81 0.25 -9.40
CA SER A 52 -3.57 -0.03 -10.62
C SER A 52 -2.86 0.51 -11.86
N PHE A 53 -3.20 -0.05 -13.02
CA PHE A 53 -2.66 0.38 -14.31
C PHE A 53 -2.83 1.88 -14.54
N ASP A 54 -4.06 2.37 -14.37
CA ASP A 54 -4.38 3.79 -14.55
C ASP A 54 -3.59 4.68 -13.60
N THR A 55 -3.41 4.25 -12.35
CA THR A 55 -2.68 5.06 -11.37
C THR A 55 -1.20 5.13 -11.69
N TYR A 56 -0.50 4.04 -12.02
CA TYR A 56 0.93 4.13 -12.35
C TYR A 56 1.18 4.78 -13.71
N LEU A 57 0.25 4.67 -14.67
CA LEU A 57 0.37 5.39 -15.95
C LEU A 57 0.38 6.91 -15.73
N ASN A 58 -0.38 7.38 -14.75
CA ASN A 58 -0.54 8.80 -14.41
C ASN A 58 0.30 9.27 -13.22
N SER A 59 1.12 8.39 -12.64
CA SER A 59 1.96 8.74 -11.48
C SER A 59 3.42 8.39 -11.71
N ARG A 60 4.31 9.31 -11.33
CA ARG A 60 5.75 9.09 -11.40
C ARG A 60 6.24 8.49 -10.09
N ILE A 61 6.30 7.16 -10.03
CA ILE A 61 6.79 6.41 -8.88
C ILE A 61 8.21 5.96 -9.19
N LEU A 62 9.19 6.46 -8.44
CA LEU A 62 10.61 6.16 -8.66
C LEU A 62 11.20 5.44 -7.46
N ILE A 63 12.25 4.65 -7.71
CA ILE A 63 13.07 4.11 -6.63
C ILE A 63 13.64 5.28 -5.82
N GLY A 64 13.55 5.16 -4.49
CA GLY A 64 13.95 6.18 -3.54
C GLY A 64 12.88 7.23 -3.23
N SER A 65 11.73 7.23 -3.91
CA SER A 65 10.59 8.08 -3.52
C SER A 65 10.07 7.71 -2.13
N TYR A 66 9.60 8.69 -1.38
CA TYR A 66 8.99 8.48 -0.07
C TYR A 66 7.47 8.37 -0.20
N LEU A 67 6.90 7.40 0.50
CA LEU A 67 5.47 7.14 0.54
C LEU A 67 4.99 7.05 1.98
N GLY A 68 3.87 7.71 2.27
CA GLY A 68 3.13 7.52 3.51
C GLY A 68 2.16 6.36 3.36
N ILE A 69 2.15 5.44 4.32
CA ILE A 69 1.15 4.36 4.42
C ILE A 69 0.25 4.68 5.61
N SER A 70 -1.06 4.69 5.39
CA SER A 70 -2.05 4.82 6.45
C SER A 70 -2.58 3.44 6.79
N LEU A 71 -2.49 3.06 8.07
CA LEU A 71 -3.08 1.85 8.66
C LEU A 71 -4.27 2.29 9.51
N PRO A 72 -5.49 2.34 8.95
CA PRO A 72 -6.59 3.03 9.61
C PRO A 72 -7.05 2.33 10.88
N VAL A 73 -7.00 0.99 10.92
CA VAL A 73 -7.44 0.19 12.07
C VAL A 73 -6.57 0.43 13.30
N SER A 74 -5.25 0.50 13.13
CA SER A 74 -4.31 0.77 14.23
C SER A 74 -4.05 2.27 14.46
N ARG A 75 -4.65 3.14 13.62
CA ARG A 75 -4.39 4.59 13.59
C ARG A 75 -2.90 4.93 13.42
N THR A 76 -2.16 4.07 12.73
CA THR A 76 -0.72 4.24 12.49
C THR A 76 -0.48 4.90 11.14
N LEU A 77 0.50 5.80 11.08
CA LEU A 77 1.06 6.31 9.83
C LEU A 77 2.50 5.86 9.70
N MET A 78 2.85 5.22 8.59
CA MET A 78 4.22 4.79 8.35
C MET A 78 4.85 5.64 7.25
N LEU A 79 6.08 6.09 7.49
CA LEU A 79 6.94 6.64 6.46
C LEU A 79 7.72 5.49 5.83
N SER A 80 7.74 5.44 4.50
CA SER A 80 8.43 4.40 3.76
C SER A 80 9.19 4.96 2.57
N ARG A 81 10.16 4.19 2.07
CA ARG A 81 10.95 4.51 0.88
C ARG A 81 10.82 3.39 -0.15
N VAL A 82 10.55 3.75 -1.40
CA VAL A 82 10.48 2.80 -2.51
C VAL A 82 11.85 2.16 -2.74
N LYS A 83 11.91 0.83 -2.65
CA LYS A 83 13.12 0.02 -2.92
C LYS A 83 13.10 -0.61 -4.28
N ALA A 84 11.94 -1.13 -4.69
CA ALA A 84 11.79 -1.83 -5.95
C ALA A 84 10.41 -1.56 -6.55
N VAL A 85 10.36 -1.70 -7.87
CA VAL A 85 9.15 -1.52 -8.68
C VAL A 85 9.09 -2.69 -9.66
N THR A 86 8.03 -3.49 -9.57
CA THR A 86 7.86 -4.74 -10.33
C THR A 86 6.50 -4.74 -11.01
N ARG A 87 6.45 -5.03 -12.31
CA ARG A 87 5.19 -5.32 -13.00
C ARG A 87 4.84 -6.78 -12.81
N GLN A 88 3.61 -7.06 -12.39
CA GLN A 88 3.14 -8.43 -12.23
C GLN A 88 2.09 -8.75 -13.29
N ASP A 89 2.52 -9.49 -14.30
CA ASP A 89 1.65 -10.06 -15.33
C ASP A 89 1.32 -11.52 -15.01
N ILE A 90 0.11 -11.99 -15.36
CA ILE A 90 -0.32 -13.38 -15.12
C ILE A 90 0.58 -14.39 -15.83
N LEU A 91 1.04 -14.10 -17.06
CA LEU A 91 1.95 -14.98 -17.78
C LEU A 91 3.34 -15.00 -17.11
N SER A 92 3.79 -13.85 -16.59
CA SER A 92 5.03 -13.75 -15.83
C SER A 92 4.98 -14.54 -14.51
N ILE A 93 3.86 -14.47 -13.77
CA ILE A 93 3.66 -15.24 -12.54
C ILE A 93 3.60 -16.74 -12.83
N SER A 94 2.84 -17.13 -13.86
CA SER A 94 2.65 -18.53 -14.25
C SER A 94 3.86 -19.13 -14.99
N LYS A 95 4.88 -18.33 -15.30
CA LYS A 95 6.06 -18.71 -16.10
C LYS A 95 5.68 -19.29 -17.47
N VAL A 96 4.56 -18.86 -18.03
CA VAL A 96 4.09 -19.27 -19.34
C VAL A 96 4.57 -18.23 -20.37
N PRO A 97 5.32 -18.61 -21.41
CA PRO A 97 5.71 -17.67 -22.45
C PRO A 97 4.48 -17.26 -23.27
N SER A 98 4.40 -15.98 -23.63
CA SER A 98 3.40 -15.55 -24.62
C SER A 98 3.75 -16.16 -25.98
N LEU A 99 2.82 -16.91 -26.56
CA LEU A 99 3.01 -17.56 -27.86
C LEU A 99 2.95 -16.56 -29.03
N PHE A 100 2.34 -15.38 -28.81
CA PHE A 100 2.21 -14.32 -29.81
C PHE A 100 2.31 -12.94 -29.14
N PRO A 101 2.97 -11.94 -29.73
CA PRO A 101 2.89 -10.56 -29.25
C PRO A 101 1.43 -10.09 -29.29
N GLN A 102 0.90 -9.68 -28.14
CA GLN A 102 -0.45 -9.14 -28.04
C GLN A 102 -0.43 -7.67 -28.50
N GLU A 103 -1.03 -7.37 -29.65
CA GLU A 103 -1.24 -5.97 -30.10
C GLU A 103 -2.37 -5.28 -29.33
N ASN A 104 -3.19 -6.05 -28.60
CA ASN A 104 -4.35 -5.55 -27.88
C ASN A 104 -3.92 -4.94 -26.54
N ALA A 105 -4.23 -3.66 -26.33
CA ALA A 105 -3.80 -2.88 -25.17
C ALA A 105 -4.22 -3.49 -23.81
N SER A 106 -5.34 -4.21 -23.78
CA SER A 106 -5.84 -4.92 -22.60
C SER A 106 -4.90 -6.01 -22.09
N GLY A 107 -4.11 -6.63 -22.97
CA GLY A 107 -3.11 -7.64 -22.60
C GLY A 107 -1.85 -7.07 -21.93
N ILE A 108 -1.70 -5.74 -21.91
CA ILE A 108 -0.57 -5.02 -21.31
C ILE A 108 -0.98 -4.40 -19.95
N MET A 109 -2.29 -4.37 -19.65
CA MET A 109 -2.82 -3.80 -18.42
C MET A 109 -2.55 -4.71 -17.22
N THR A 110 -1.38 -4.51 -16.59
CA THR A 110 -0.93 -5.29 -15.44
C THR A 110 -0.79 -4.39 -14.23
N PRO A 111 -1.17 -4.80 -13.01
CA PRO A 111 -0.88 -4.01 -11.83
C PRO A 111 0.64 -3.88 -11.61
N LEU A 112 1.02 -2.78 -10.97
CA LEU A 112 2.38 -2.54 -10.53
C LEU A 112 2.47 -2.87 -9.04
N VAL A 113 3.48 -3.64 -8.66
CA VAL A 113 3.84 -3.92 -7.28
C VAL A 113 5.05 -3.10 -6.90
N ILE A 114 4.90 -2.29 -5.87
CA ILE A 114 5.98 -1.49 -5.30
C ILE A 114 6.38 -2.13 -3.99
N THR A 115 7.68 -2.38 -3.83
CA THR A 115 8.26 -2.77 -2.54
C THR A 115 8.77 -1.51 -1.87
N VAL A 116 8.30 -1.26 -0.65
CA VAL A 116 8.76 -0.14 0.18
C VAL A 116 9.42 -0.65 1.45
N GLU A 117 10.50 0.01 1.84
CA GLU A 117 11.15 -0.15 3.14
C GLU A 117 10.52 0.82 4.14
N LEU A 118 10.04 0.33 5.28
CA LEU A 118 9.52 1.14 6.37
C LEU A 118 10.67 1.82 7.12
N LEU A 119 10.52 3.11 7.39
CA LEU A 119 11.55 3.95 8.00
C LEU A 119 11.19 4.41 9.40
N SER A 120 9.93 4.78 9.62
CA SER A 120 9.41 5.22 10.90
C SER A 120 7.91 5.04 10.95
N GLU A 121 7.34 5.02 12.15
CA GLU A 121 5.91 5.00 12.37
C GLU A 121 5.48 6.12 13.33
N GLU A 122 4.31 6.71 13.07
CA GLU A 122 3.60 7.59 13.98
C GLU A 122 2.39 6.83 14.52
N VAL A 123 2.35 6.63 15.83
CA VAL A 123 1.26 5.99 16.56
C VAL A 123 0.71 7.00 17.57
N ASN A 124 -0.55 7.41 17.38
CA ASN A 124 -1.22 8.39 18.26
C ASN A 124 -0.43 9.70 18.49
N GLY A 125 0.34 10.15 17.49
CA GLY A 125 1.14 11.38 17.56
C GLY A 125 2.55 11.20 18.13
N GLU A 126 2.92 9.99 18.55
CA GLU A 126 4.30 9.64 18.93
C GLU A 126 5.01 9.01 17.72
N VAL A 127 6.26 9.42 17.46
CA VAL A 127 7.07 8.92 16.33
C VAL A 127 8.14 7.97 16.84
N VAL A 128 8.22 6.78 16.24
CA VAL A 128 9.17 5.70 16.56
C VAL A 128 9.96 5.29 15.31
#